data_AF-A0A349BC56-F1
#
_entry.id   AF-A0A349BC56-F1
#
_cell.length_a   1.000
_cell.length_b   1.000
_cell.length_c   1.000
_cell.angle_alpha   90.00
_cell.angle_beta   90.00
_cell.angle_gamma   90.00
#
_symmetry.space_group_name_H-M   'P 1'
#
loop_
_entity.id
_entity.type
_entity.pdbx_description
1 polymer ?
#
loop_
_entity_poly.entity_id
_entity_poly.type
_entity_poly.pdbx_seq_one_letter_code
_entity_poly.pdbx_strand_id
1 'polypeptide(L)'
;MAEQPHDRGASSDETKRREVRAIVSAYHQEQLRALLEHVREGFAELDAAEVDEFELDYLILRYKRAAKQLWMFCGSTSSHQLHAATAIAQMRDCSEERDWWAESARRGDQP
;
A
#
# COMPACT_ATOMS: atom_id res chain seq x y z
N MET A 1 -23.08 10.00 44.53
CA MET A 1 -22.38 10.26 43.26
C MET A 1 -21.66 8.99 42.87
N ALA A 2 -22.08 8.33 41.79
CA ALA A 2 -21.42 7.14 41.29
C ALA A 2 -20.88 7.47 39.89
N GLU A 3 -19.56 7.60 39.77
CA GLU A 3 -18.87 7.69 38.48
C GLU A 3 -19.04 6.36 37.74
N GLN A 4 -19.63 6.41 36.54
CA GLN A 4 -19.75 5.27 35.65
C GLN A 4 -18.40 5.03 34.95
N PRO A 5 -17.87 3.79 34.88
CA PRO A 5 -16.57 3.51 34.29
C PRO A 5 -16.61 3.24 32.76
N HIS A 6 -17.67 3.63 32.04
CA HIS A 6 -17.85 3.23 30.64
C HIS A 6 -17.01 4.02 29.61
N ASP A 7 -16.48 5.18 29.99
CA ASP A 7 -15.79 6.11 29.06
C ASP A 7 -14.34 5.71 28.76
N ARG A 8 -13.66 5.06 29.71
CA ARG A 8 -12.21 4.77 29.61
C ARG A 8 -11.87 3.66 28.60
N GLY A 9 -12.79 2.72 28.39
CA GLY A 9 -12.63 1.62 27.43
C GLY A 9 -12.91 2.01 25.97
N ALA A 10 -13.90 2.89 25.75
CA ALA A 10 -14.24 3.39 24.42
C ALA A 10 -13.14 4.30 23.85
N SER A 11 -12.56 5.17 24.69
CA SER A 11 -11.45 6.04 24.31
C SER A 11 -10.18 5.27 23.92
N SER A 12 -9.88 4.16 24.63
CA SER A 12 -8.74 3.30 24.30
C SER A 12 -8.91 2.57 22.97
N ASP A 13 -10.13 2.10 22.65
CA ASP A 13 -10.42 1.42 21.39
C ASP A 13 -10.42 2.39 20.20
N GLU A 14 -10.93 3.61 20.38
CA GLU A 14 -10.83 4.67 19.36
C GLU A 14 -9.37 5.04 19.07
N THR A 15 -8.55 5.21 20.12
CA THR A 15 -7.12 5.50 19.99
C THR A 15 -6.41 4.42 19.18
N LYS A 16 -6.66 3.15 19.51
CA LYS A 16 -6.09 2.01 18.77
C LYS A 16 -6.51 1.98 17.31
N ARG A 17 -7.78 2.26 17.00
CA ARG A 17 -8.26 2.34 15.60
C ARG A 17 -7.58 3.47 14.84
N ARG A 18 -7.35 4.63 15.48
CA ARG A 18 -6.65 5.77 14.88
C ARG A 18 -5.19 5.44 14.58
N GLU A 19 -4.50 4.79 15.51
CA GLU A 19 -3.12 4.32 15.33
C GLU A 19 -3.01 3.33 14.16
N VAL A 20 -3.90 2.33 14.12
CA VAL A 20 -3.98 1.36 13.01
C VAL A 20 -4.16 2.09 11.67
N ARG A 21 -5.08 3.06 11.61
CA ARG A 21 -5.30 3.83 10.38
C ARG A 21 -4.08 4.64 9.98
N ALA A 22 -3.36 5.23 10.94
CA ALA A 22 -2.15 6.01 10.68
C ALA A 22 -1.03 5.13 10.12
N ILE A 23 -0.80 3.94 10.69
CA ILE A 23 0.19 2.98 10.20
C ILE A 23 -0.12 2.58 8.75
N VAL A 24 -1.36 2.18 8.48
CA VAL A 24 -1.77 1.74 7.14
C VAL A 24 -1.69 2.88 6.13
N SER A 25 -2.09 4.11 6.52
CA SER A 25 -2.05 5.27 5.62
C SER A 25 -0.62 5.69 5.29
N ALA A 26 0.27 5.69 6.29
CA ALA A 26 1.68 6.00 6.08
C ALA A 26 2.33 4.98 5.13
N TYR A 27 2.11 3.69 5.38
CA TYR A 27 2.58 2.62 4.51
C TYR A 27 2.04 2.76 3.08
N HIS A 28 0.72 2.98 2.93
CA HIS A 28 0.11 3.16 1.61
C HIS A 28 0.74 4.33 0.85
N GLN A 29 0.97 5.46 1.50
CA GLN A 29 1.61 6.63 0.88
C GLN A 29 3.06 6.36 0.49
N GLU A 30 3.83 5.68 1.34
CA GLU A 30 5.21 5.29 1.09
C GLU A 30 5.31 4.39 -0.16
N GLN A 31 4.54 3.30 -0.18
CA GLN A 31 4.55 2.36 -1.31
C GLN A 31 4.00 2.97 -2.60
N LEU A 32 2.99 3.84 -2.51
CA LEU A 32 2.47 4.53 -3.69
C LEU A 32 3.51 5.46 -4.33
N ARG A 33 4.35 6.13 -3.52
CA ARG A 33 5.46 6.94 -4.06
C ARG A 33 6.47 6.07 -4.81
N ALA A 34 6.85 4.92 -4.25
CA ALA A 34 7.75 3.99 -4.92
C ALA A 34 7.17 3.51 -6.26
N LEU A 35 5.88 3.20 -6.32
CA LEU A 35 5.21 2.82 -7.58
C LEU A 35 5.15 3.96 -8.60
N LEU A 36 4.95 5.21 -8.15
CA LEU A 36 4.95 6.39 -9.02
C LEU A 36 6.34 6.71 -9.55
N GLU A 37 7.40 6.30 -8.84
CA GLU A 37 8.78 6.47 -9.31
C GLU A 37 9.02 5.70 -10.62
N HIS A 38 8.56 4.45 -10.70
CA HIS A 38 8.66 3.69 -11.96
C HIS A 38 7.94 4.35 -13.13
N VAL A 39 6.80 5.02 -12.88
CA VAL A 39 6.09 5.77 -13.92
C VAL A 39 6.91 7.00 -14.34
N ARG A 40 7.51 7.71 -13.38
CA ARG A 40 8.38 8.86 -13.66
C ARG A 40 9.61 8.45 -14.47
N GLU A 41 10.24 7.33 -14.12
CA GLU A 41 11.36 6.73 -14.87
C GLU A 41 10.92 6.40 -16.30
N GLY A 42 9.78 5.75 -16.49
CA GLY A 42 9.26 5.42 -17.82
C GLY A 42 8.99 6.65 -18.70
N PHE A 43 8.50 7.76 -18.13
CA PHE A 43 8.37 9.02 -18.88
C PHE A 43 9.73 9.60 -19.27
N ALA A 44 10.72 9.53 -18.38
CA ALA A 44 12.07 10.00 -18.69
C ALA A 44 12.73 9.17 -19.81
N GLU A 45 12.48 7.85 -19.84
CA GLU A 45 12.92 6.96 -20.92
C GLU A 45 12.21 7.26 -22.25
N LEU A 46 10.90 7.56 -22.22
CA LEU A 46 10.16 7.97 -23.41
C LEU A 46 10.70 9.30 -23.97
N ASP A 47 10.95 10.28 -23.10
CA ASP A 47 11.53 11.58 -23.50
C ASP A 47 12.94 11.42 -24.09
N ALA A 48 13.67 10.37 -23.68
CA ALA A 48 14.98 10.00 -24.23
C ALA A 48 14.89 9.12 -25.49
N ALA A 49 13.68 8.72 -25.92
CA ALA A 49 13.41 7.78 -27.01
C ALA A 49 14.04 6.38 -26.80
N GLU A 50 14.21 5.96 -25.53
CA GLU A 50 14.68 4.62 -25.16
C GLU A 50 13.54 3.59 -25.11
N VAL A 51 12.31 4.06 -24.89
CA VAL A 51 11.08 3.26 -24.98
C VAL A 51 10.08 3.95 -25.90
N ASP A 52 9.20 3.17 -26.53
CA ASP A 52 8.09 3.70 -27.33
C ASP A 52 6.80 3.92 -26.51
N GLU A 53 5.78 4.50 -27.15
CA GLU A 53 4.50 4.78 -26.49
C GLU A 53 3.75 3.52 -26.02
N PHE A 54 3.98 2.37 -26.67
CA PHE A 54 3.36 1.10 -26.29
C PHE A 54 4.04 0.49 -25.06
N GLU A 55 5.37 0.59 -25.00
CA GLU A 55 6.15 0.18 -23.83
C GLU A 55 5.77 1.01 -22.59
N LEU A 56 5.61 2.33 -22.75
CA LEU A 56 5.12 3.19 -21.67
C LEU A 56 3.67 2.84 -21.26
N ASP A 57 2.76 2.59 -22.21
CA ASP A 57 1.39 2.18 -21.88
C ASP A 57 1.35 0.86 -21.11
N TYR A 58 2.19 -0.10 -21.49
CA TYR A 58 2.35 -1.36 -20.76
C TYR A 58 2.88 -1.14 -19.34
N LEU A 59 3.87 -0.25 -19.17
CA LEU A 59 4.39 0.16 -17.86
C LEU A 59 3.28 0.79 -17.00
N ILE A 60 2.46 1.69 -17.57
CA ILE A 60 1.32 2.30 -16.87
C ILE A 60 0.27 1.24 -16.49
N LEU A 61 0.02 0.25 -17.34
CA LEU A 61 -0.87 -0.86 -17.02
C LEU A 61 -0.34 -1.68 -15.83
N ARG A 62 0.97 -1.95 -15.80
CA ARG A 62 1.64 -2.62 -14.67
C ARG A 62 1.52 -1.81 -13.40
N TYR A 63 1.80 -0.50 -13.45
CA TYR A 63 1.59 0.42 -12.33
C TYR A 63 0.15 0.32 -11.78
N LYS A 64 -0.87 0.40 -12.65
CA LYS A 64 -2.28 0.29 -12.24
C LYS A 64 -2.59 -1.02 -11.52
N ARG A 65 -1.99 -2.14 -11.97
CA ARG A 65 -2.14 -3.45 -11.32
C ARG A 65 -1.48 -3.46 -9.94
N ALA A 66 -0.24 -2.97 -9.82
CA ALA A 66 0.48 -2.89 -8.56
C ALA A 66 -0.26 -2.00 -7.54
N ALA A 67 -0.69 -0.80 -7.96
CA ALA A 67 -1.45 0.12 -7.12
C ALA A 67 -2.78 -0.48 -6.64
N LYS A 68 -3.47 -1.24 -7.49
CA LYS A 68 -4.68 -1.97 -7.09
C LYS A 68 -4.40 -3.02 -6.02
N GLN A 69 -3.30 -3.77 -6.14
CA GLN A 69 -2.92 -4.78 -5.14
C GLN A 69 -2.58 -4.13 -3.79
N LEU A 70 -1.81 -3.03 -3.81
CA LEU A 70 -1.51 -2.22 -2.63
C LEU A 70 -2.80 -1.74 -1.95
N TRP A 71 -3.74 -1.18 -2.72
CA TRP A 71 -5.01 -0.70 -2.19
C TRP A 71 -5.84 -1.83 -1.54
N MET A 72 -5.91 -3.00 -2.19
CA MET A 72 -6.61 -4.17 -1.65
C MET A 72 -5.98 -4.66 -0.34
N PHE A 73 -4.65 -4.64 -0.24
CA PHE A 73 -3.93 -5.02 0.98
C PHE A 73 -4.18 -4.06 2.13
N CYS A 74 -4.13 -2.74 1.89
CA CYS A 74 -4.40 -1.74 2.92
C CYS A 74 -5.84 -1.81 3.45
N GLY A 75 -6.78 -2.29 2.63
CA GLY A 75 -8.16 -2.59 3.04
C GLY A 75 -9.02 -1.35 3.34
N SER A 76 -10.33 -1.51 3.19
CA SER A 76 -11.32 -0.44 3.41
C SER A 76 -12.09 -0.55 4.72
N THR A 77 -12.03 -1.70 5.40
CA THR A 77 -12.74 -1.96 6.66
C THR A 77 -11.77 -1.96 7.85
N SER A 78 -12.28 -1.68 9.05
CA SER A 78 -11.46 -1.64 10.28
C SER A 78 -10.81 -2.99 10.60
N SER A 79 -11.47 -4.12 10.31
CA SER A 79 -10.89 -5.45 10.48
C SER A 79 -9.77 -5.71 9.48
N HIS A 80 -9.91 -5.30 8.21
CA HIS A 80 -8.84 -5.44 7.22
C HIS A 80 -7.63 -4.56 7.56
N GLN A 81 -7.87 -3.35 8.06
CA GLN A 81 -6.80 -2.44 8.47
C GLN A 81 -5.97 -2.98 9.65
N LEU A 82 -6.61 -3.67 10.61
CA LEU A 82 -5.87 -4.30 11.71
C LEU A 82 -4.95 -5.43 11.23
N HIS A 83 -5.44 -6.27 10.32
CA HIS A 83 -4.61 -7.32 9.71
C HIS A 83 -3.48 -6.71 8.89
N ALA A 84 -3.76 -5.67 8.10
CA ALA A 84 -2.75 -4.96 7.32
C ALA A 84 -1.68 -4.33 8.22
N ALA A 85 -2.06 -3.63 9.29
CA ALA A 85 -1.12 -3.05 10.26
C ALA A 85 -0.24 -4.11 10.92
N THR A 86 -0.80 -5.26 11.27
CA THR A 86 -0.05 -6.39 11.84
C THR A 86 0.95 -6.96 10.84
N ALA A 87 0.52 -7.18 9.59
CA ALA A 87 1.39 -7.65 8.52
C ALA A 87 2.50 -6.63 8.20
N ILE A 88 2.21 -5.33 8.19
CA ILE A 88 3.20 -4.26 7.99
C ILE A 88 4.25 -4.29 9.09
N ALA A 89 3.84 -4.41 10.35
CA ALA A 89 4.77 -4.50 11.48
C ALA A 89 5.70 -5.72 11.34
N GLN A 90 5.13 -6.90 11.03
CA GLN A 90 5.90 -8.12 10.81
C GLN A 90 6.89 -8.01 9.64
N MET A 91 6.46 -7.44 8.51
CA MET A 91 7.34 -7.22 7.34
C MET A 91 8.50 -6.29 7.69
N ARG A 92 8.24 -5.22 8.45
CA ARG A 92 9.29 -4.29 8.90
C ARG A 92 10.26 -4.95 9.87
N ASP A 93 9.77 -5.77 10.80
CA ASP A 93 10.60 -6.50 11.76
C ASP A 93 11.50 -7.55 11.08
N CYS A 94 10.98 -8.23 10.05
CA CYS A 94 11.73 -9.21 9.27
C CYS A 94 12.57 -8.59 8.14
N SER A 95 12.49 -7.26 7.91
CA SER A 95 13.06 -6.59 6.74
C SER A 95 12.61 -7.18 5.39
N GLU A 96 11.43 -7.80 5.36
CA GLU A 96 10.83 -8.41 4.17
C GLU A 96 9.80 -7.47 3.58
N GLU A 97 10.27 -6.36 3.00
CA GLU A 97 9.36 -5.43 2.35
C GLU A 97 8.81 -6.03 1.05
N ARG A 98 7.49 -5.94 0.91
CA ARG A 98 6.79 -6.47 -0.26
C ARG A 98 7.04 -5.57 -1.47
N ASP A 99 7.66 -6.13 -2.50
CA ASP A 99 7.75 -5.50 -3.80
C ASP A 99 6.42 -5.65 -4.59
N TRP A 100 5.59 -4.60 -4.53
CA TRP A 100 4.34 -4.49 -5.28
C TRP A 100 4.55 -4.46 -6.80
N TRP A 101 5.69 -3.93 -7.25
CA TRP A 101 6.02 -3.87 -8.68
C TRP A 101 6.33 -5.26 -9.22
N ALA A 102 7.15 -6.06 -8.53
CA ALA A 102 7.45 -7.43 -8.91
C ALA A 102 6.25 -8.39 -8.77
N GLU A 103 5.41 -8.21 -7.74
CA GLU A 103 4.20 -9.03 -7.58
C GLU A 103 3.17 -8.78 -8.70
N SER A 104 3.10 -7.55 -9.21
CA SER A 104 2.20 -7.22 -10.33
C SER A 104 2.54 -7.93 -11.65
N ALA A 105 3.83 -8.24 -11.87
CA ALA A 105 4.29 -9.00 -13.03
C ALA A 105 3.91 -10.48 -12.92
N ARG A 106 4.09 -11.08 -11.74
CA ARG A 106 3.83 -12.51 -11.49
C ARG A 106 2.39 -12.94 -11.75
N ARG A 107 1.42 -12.03 -11.61
CA ARG A 107 -0.01 -12.30 -11.87
C ARG A 107 -0.48 -11.92 -13.28
N GLY A 108 0.35 -11.19 -14.03
CA GLY A 108 0.05 -10.76 -15.39
C GLY A 108 0.63 -11.68 -16.48
N ASP A 109 1.55 -12.57 -16.11
CA ASP A 109 2.33 -13.46 -16.99
C ASP A 109 1.94 -14.95 -16.84
N GLN A 110 0.86 -15.25 -16.12
CA GLN A 110 0.35 -16.63 -16.07
C GLN A 110 -0.51 -16.89 -17.31
N PRO A 111 -0.14 -17.87 -18.17
CA PRO A 111 -0.88 -18.19 -19.39
C PRO A 111 -2.29 -18.70 -19.14
#